data_AF-A0AAP5II00-F1
#
_entry.id   AF-A0AAP5II00-F1
#
_cell.length_a   1.000
_cell.length_b   1.000
_cell.length_c   1.000
_cell.angle_alpha   90.00
_cell.angle_beta   90.00
_cell.angle_gamma   90.00
#
_symmetry.space_group_name_H-M   'P 1'
#
loop_
_entity.id
_entity.type
_entity.pdbx_description
1 polymer ?
#
loop_
_entity_poly.entity_id
_entity_poly.type
_entity_poly.pdbx_seq_one_letter_code
_entity_poly.pdbx_strand_id
1 'polypeptide(L)'
;MLVNRKYGVRFAIIVDETLIKFEIIMEGRIDLGEPDYPSLSPVPCLNQVDSFAEKLLANSDRWNDSSVKSRDLIDLAVQRLKSPIPKEAIEKAEKAYPVIEPLKKAISFFQNNPDYRDKCFMALEIVEPNKIIDGIDLMAEDLCLEKTARTFTENL
;
A
#
# COMPACT_ATOMS: atom_id res chain seq x y z
N MET A 1 3.12 -1.88 20.22
CA MET A 1 3.51 -3.31 20.28
C MET A 1 3.88 -3.70 18.87
N LEU A 2 5.18 -3.84 18.58
CA LEU A 2 5.67 -4.17 17.23
C LEU A 2 5.29 -5.61 16.92
N VAL A 3 4.38 -5.82 15.96
CA VAL A 3 4.12 -7.16 15.40
C VAL A 3 5.33 -7.52 14.55
N ASN A 4 6.30 -8.15 15.20
CA ASN A 4 7.53 -8.61 14.61
C ASN A 4 7.19 -9.62 13.50
N ARG A 5 7.65 -9.43 12.25
CA ARG A 5 7.58 -10.44 11.18
C ARG A 5 8.51 -11.59 11.57
N LYS A 6 8.04 -12.50 12.44
CA LYS A 6 8.93 -13.39 13.20
C LYS A 6 9.68 -14.43 12.36
N TYR A 7 9.26 -14.71 11.12
CA TYR A 7 9.90 -15.74 10.29
C TYR A 7 9.85 -15.36 8.80
N GLY A 8 10.99 -14.93 8.27
CA GLY A 8 11.17 -14.72 6.84
C GLY A 8 12.58 -15.12 6.40
N VAL A 9 12.69 -15.80 5.26
CA VAL A 9 13.95 -16.18 4.63
C VAL A 9 14.28 -15.16 3.55
N ARG A 10 15.45 -14.53 3.63
CA ARG A 10 15.90 -13.49 2.70
C ARG A 10 17.18 -13.92 2.02
N PHE A 11 17.20 -13.84 0.70
CA PHE A 11 18.39 -14.08 -0.10
C PHE A 11 18.30 -13.27 -1.40
N ALA A 12 19.41 -13.16 -2.09
CA ALA A 12 19.43 -12.55 -3.41
C ALA A 12 19.50 -13.64 -4.48
N ILE A 13 18.78 -13.43 -5.57
CA ILE A 13 18.88 -14.23 -6.78
C ILE A 13 19.47 -13.36 -7.88
N ILE A 14 20.25 -13.95 -8.79
CA ILE A 14 20.80 -13.24 -9.94
C ILE A 14 20.12 -13.82 -11.18
N VAL A 15 19.49 -12.95 -11.97
CA VAL A 15 18.85 -13.28 -13.24
C VAL A 15 19.34 -12.26 -14.25
N ASP A 16 19.94 -12.72 -15.35
CA ASP A 16 20.48 -11.85 -16.41
C ASP A 16 21.32 -10.68 -15.84
N GLU A 17 22.30 -11.03 -15.00
CA GLU A 17 23.20 -10.09 -14.30
C GLU A 17 22.51 -9.10 -13.34
N THR A 18 21.19 -9.19 -13.21
CA THR A 18 20.38 -8.36 -12.32
C THR A 18 20.23 -9.04 -10.96
N LEU A 19 20.67 -8.35 -9.91
CA LEU A 19 20.47 -8.79 -8.54
C LEU A 19 19.03 -8.48 -8.09
N ILE A 20 18.26 -9.53 -7.83
CA ILE A 20 16.88 -9.42 -7.35
C ILE A 20 16.86 -9.82 -5.86
N LYS A 21 16.35 -8.92 -5.03
CA LYS A 21 16.10 -9.22 -3.60
C LYS A 21 14.88 -10.13 -3.50
N PHE A 22 15.05 -11.29 -2.88
CA PHE A 22 13.99 -12.29 -2.72
C PHE A 22 13.70 -12.53 -1.24
N GLU A 23 12.41 -12.63 -0.89
CA GLU A 23 11.95 -12.88 0.47
C GLU A 23 10.80 -13.88 0.47
N ILE A 24 10.89 -14.89 1.33
CA ILE A 24 9.80 -15.79 1.69
C ILE A 24 9.36 -15.40 3.09
N ILE A 25 8.07 -15.12 3.26
CA ILE A 25 7.51 -14.69 4.54
C ILE A 25 6.44 -15.70 4.95
N MET A 26 6.47 -16.12 6.21
CA MET A 26 5.32 -16.76 6.81
C MET A 26 4.38 -15.68 7.34
N GLU A 27 3.26 -15.47 6.64
CA GLU A 27 2.22 -14.57 7.12
C GLU A 27 1.48 -15.24 8.29
N GLY A 28 1.36 -14.51 9.40
CA GLY A 28 0.77 -15.02 10.65
C GLY A 28 -0.23 -14.06 11.30
N ARG A 29 -0.52 -12.94 10.65
CA ARG A 29 -1.52 -11.95 11.08
C ARG A 29 -2.89 -12.27 10.52
N ILE A 30 -2.96 -12.81 9.29
CA ILE A 30 -4.21 -13.14 8.60
C ILE A 30 -4.09 -14.50 7.89
N ASP A 31 -5.20 -15.22 7.77
CA ASP A 31 -5.28 -16.45 6.98
C ASP A 31 -5.42 -16.08 5.50
N LEU A 32 -4.48 -16.47 4.63
CA LEU A 32 -4.58 -16.19 3.20
C LEU A 32 -5.64 -17.09 2.53
N GLY A 33 -6.43 -16.52 1.63
CA GLY A 33 -7.38 -17.25 0.80
C GLY A 33 -6.72 -17.90 -0.41
N GLU A 34 -7.55 -18.45 -1.30
CA GLU A 34 -7.07 -19.00 -2.57
C GLU A 34 -6.35 -17.93 -3.41
N PRO A 35 -5.24 -18.26 -4.08
CA PRO A 35 -4.50 -17.31 -4.89
C PRO A 35 -5.19 -17.02 -6.22
N ASP A 36 -4.91 -15.84 -6.77
CA ASP A 36 -5.24 -15.50 -8.16
C ASP A 36 -4.15 -16.00 -9.10
N TYR A 37 -4.55 -16.35 -10.33
CA TYR A 37 -3.65 -16.80 -11.40
C TYR A 37 -3.69 -15.81 -12.57
N PRO A 38 -2.81 -14.79 -12.59
CA PRO A 38 -2.78 -13.82 -13.67
C PRO A 38 -2.43 -14.46 -15.01
N SER A 39 -3.09 -14.05 -16.09
CA SER A 39 -2.79 -14.58 -17.44
C SER A 39 -1.37 -14.27 -17.93
N LEU A 40 -0.74 -13.22 -17.39
CA LEU A 40 0.59 -12.76 -17.78
C LEU A 40 1.73 -13.60 -17.18
N SER A 41 1.47 -14.39 -16.13
CA SER A 41 2.51 -15.11 -15.41
C SER A 41 1.96 -16.42 -14.80
N PRO A 42 2.69 -17.54 -14.88
CA PRO A 42 2.30 -18.78 -14.21
C PRO A 42 2.44 -18.71 -12.68
N VAL A 43 2.97 -17.61 -12.14
CA VAL A 43 3.18 -17.45 -10.70
C VAL A 43 1.86 -17.07 -10.02
N PRO A 44 1.39 -17.86 -9.02
CA PRO A 44 0.21 -17.50 -8.25
C PRO A 44 0.46 -16.22 -7.45
N CYS A 45 -0.53 -15.34 -7.42
CA CYS A 45 -0.49 -14.08 -6.69
C CYS A 45 -1.53 -14.07 -5.57
N LEU A 46 -1.33 -13.21 -4.57
CA LEU A 46 -2.39 -12.94 -3.60
C LEU A 46 -3.66 -12.50 -4.32
N ASN A 47 -4.80 -13.02 -3.89
CA ASN A 47 -6.08 -12.50 -4.35
C ASN A 47 -6.24 -11.03 -3.94
N GLN A 48 -7.19 -10.35 -4.56
CA GLN A 48 -7.44 -8.94 -4.32
C GLN A 48 -7.71 -8.61 -2.83
N VAL A 49 -8.50 -9.43 -2.13
CA VAL A 49 -8.84 -9.19 -0.71
C VAL A 49 -7.59 -9.22 0.15
N ASP A 50 -6.72 -10.22 -0.05
CA ASP A 50 -5.49 -10.38 0.71
C ASP A 50 -4.43 -9.33 0.37
N SER A 51 -4.34 -8.94 -0.91
CA SER A 51 -3.49 -7.83 -1.34
C SER A 51 -3.84 -6.52 -0.63
N PHE A 52 -5.15 -6.19 -0.54
CA PHE A 52 -5.60 -5.01 0.21
C PHE A 52 -5.33 -5.18 1.71
N ALA A 53 -5.67 -6.33 2.30
CA ALA A 53 -5.48 -6.57 3.74
C ALA A 53 -4.02 -6.44 4.16
N GLU A 54 -3.08 -7.04 3.41
CA GLU A 54 -1.64 -6.92 3.64
C GLU A 54 -1.15 -5.48 3.58
N LYS A 55 -1.66 -4.70 2.61
CA LYS A 55 -1.29 -3.29 2.47
C LYS A 55 -1.85 -2.41 3.58
N LEU A 56 -3.07 -2.68 4.04
CA LEU A 56 -3.66 -2.01 5.20
C LEU A 56 -2.84 -2.27 6.46
N LEU A 57 -2.43 -3.52 6.70
CA LEU A 57 -1.60 -3.91 7.83
C LEU A 57 -0.21 -3.25 7.76
N ALA A 58 0.44 -3.32 6.59
CA ALA A 58 1.73 -2.68 6.39
C ALA A 58 1.66 -1.16 6.57
N ASN A 59 0.62 -0.49 6.06
CA ASN A 59 0.39 0.93 6.29
C ASN A 59 0.20 1.21 7.78
N SER A 60 -0.62 0.44 8.48
CA SER A 60 -0.83 0.59 9.93
C SER A 60 0.49 0.48 10.72
N ASP A 61 1.38 -0.43 10.34
CA ASP A 61 2.67 -0.63 11.00
C ASP A 61 3.63 0.56 10.87
N ARG A 62 3.63 1.26 9.71
CA ARG A 62 4.73 2.17 9.34
C ARG A 62 4.32 3.44 8.61
N TRP A 63 3.05 3.84 8.64
CA TRP A 63 2.60 5.06 7.93
C TRP A 63 3.34 6.33 8.34
N ASN A 64 3.78 6.44 9.59
CA ASN A 64 4.49 7.61 10.11
C ASN A 64 6.02 7.54 9.87
N ASP A 65 6.53 6.47 9.27
CA ASP A 65 7.93 6.31 8.95
C ASP A 65 8.25 6.91 7.57
N SER A 66 8.80 8.13 7.55
CA SER A 66 9.17 8.81 6.32
C SER A 66 10.26 8.09 5.49
N SER A 67 10.96 7.10 6.05
CA SER A 67 11.94 6.29 5.33
C SER A 67 11.28 5.35 4.31
N VAL A 68 10.01 4.97 4.53
CA VAL A 68 9.25 4.08 3.61
C VAL A 68 8.55 4.82 2.47
N LYS A 69 8.65 6.16 2.44
CA LYS A 69 8.12 7.02 1.36
C LYS A 69 6.62 6.82 1.07
N SER A 70 5.83 6.54 2.11
CA SER A 70 4.39 6.28 1.99
C SER A 70 4.02 5.20 0.96
N ARG A 71 4.93 4.26 0.68
CA ARG A 71 4.75 3.28 -0.41
C ARG A 71 3.47 2.47 -0.27
N ASP A 72 3.12 2.02 0.94
CA ASP A 72 1.90 1.21 1.13
C ASP A 72 0.62 2.04 0.94
N LEU A 73 0.62 3.30 1.36
CA LEU A 73 -0.49 4.22 1.11
C LEU A 73 -0.66 4.48 -0.40
N ILE A 74 0.45 4.67 -1.12
CA ILE A 74 0.45 4.87 -2.58
C ILE A 74 -0.03 3.60 -3.29
N ASP A 75 0.43 2.43 -2.88
CA ASP A 75 -0.02 1.15 -3.44
C ASP A 75 -1.53 0.93 -3.21
N LEU A 76 -2.06 1.31 -2.04
CA LEU A 76 -3.50 1.31 -1.75
C LEU A 76 -4.24 2.27 -2.68
N ALA A 77 -3.72 3.49 -2.90
CA ALA A 77 -4.29 4.45 -3.83
C ALA A 77 -4.36 3.90 -5.26
N VAL A 78 -3.28 3.27 -5.73
CA VAL A 78 -3.22 2.63 -7.06
C VAL A 78 -4.22 1.49 -7.19
N GLN A 79 -4.36 0.64 -6.15
CA GLN A 79 -5.39 -0.40 -6.16
C GLN A 79 -6.80 0.21 -6.13
N ARG A 80 -7.00 1.28 -5.38
CA ARG A 80 -8.29 1.97 -5.24
C ARG A 80 -8.80 2.58 -6.55
N LEU A 81 -7.90 2.98 -7.45
CA LEU A 81 -8.25 3.42 -8.81
C LEU A 81 -8.97 2.34 -9.62
N LYS A 82 -8.68 1.06 -9.36
CA LYS A 82 -9.27 -0.08 -10.09
C LYS A 82 -10.56 -0.57 -9.44
N SER A 83 -10.64 -0.56 -8.13
CA SER A 83 -11.83 -0.99 -7.38
C SER A 83 -11.84 -0.42 -5.96
N PRO A 84 -13.03 -0.23 -5.35
CA PRO A 84 -13.13 0.07 -3.92
C PRO A 84 -12.37 -0.94 -3.05
N ILE A 85 -11.92 -0.51 -1.87
CA ILE A 85 -11.34 -1.43 -0.88
C ILE A 85 -12.44 -2.42 -0.45
N PRO A 86 -12.26 -3.74 -0.62
CA PRO A 86 -13.27 -4.71 -0.21
C PRO A 86 -13.52 -4.63 1.29
N LYS A 87 -14.79 -4.65 1.70
CA LYS A 87 -15.16 -4.67 3.13
C LYS A 87 -14.51 -5.85 3.85
N GLU A 88 -14.45 -7.01 3.19
CA GLU A 88 -13.79 -8.21 3.70
C GLU A 88 -12.30 -7.99 3.97
N ALA A 89 -11.58 -7.23 3.12
CA ALA A 89 -10.17 -6.93 3.32
C ALA A 89 -9.95 -6.08 4.59
N ILE A 90 -10.84 -5.11 4.82
CA ILE A 90 -10.84 -4.28 6.04
C ILE A 90 -11.12 -5.17 7.27
N GLU A 91 -12.20 -5.95 7.23
CA GLU A 91 -12.56 -6.85 8.34
C GLU A 91 -11.44 -7.85 8.65
N LYS A 92 -10.79 -8.38 7.62
CA LYS A 92 -9.66 -9.31 7.73
C LYS A 92 -8.43 -8.67 8.38
N ALA A 93 -8.08 -7.46 7.97
CA ALA A 93 -6.96 -6.72 8.56
C ALA A 93 -7.26 -6.25 10.00
N GLU A 94 -8.46 -5.74 10.26
CA GLU A 94 -8.89 -5.27 11.60
C GLU A 94 -8.91 -6.40 12.65
N LYS A 95 -9.09 -7.67 12.24
CA LYS A 95 -8.94 -8.82 13.15
C LYS A 95 -7.54 -8.95 13.73
N ALA A 96 -6.50 -8.55 13.00
CA ALA A 96 -5.13 -8.57 13.49
C ALA A 96 -4.87 -7.38 14.43
N TYR A 97 -5.12 -6.16 13.95
CA TYR A 97 -5.05 -4.91 14.70
C TYR A 97 -5.67 -3.75 13.92
N PRO A 98 -5.96 -2.60 14.57
CA PRO A 98 -6.58 -1.47 13.91
C PRO A 98 -5.82 -0.97 12.68
N VAL A 99 -6.52 -0.77 11.56
CA VAL A 99 -5.95 -0.30 10.29
C VAL A 99 -6.67 0.92 9.72
N ILE A 100 -7.96 1.13 10.03
CA ILE A 100 -8.72 2.27 9.51
C ILE A 100 -8.24 3.60 10.09
N GLU A 101 -8.03 3.68 11.41
CA GLU A 101 -7.55 4.92 12.04
C GLU A 101 -6.11 5.29 11.59
N PRO A 102 -5.16 4.34 11.49
CA PRO A 102 -3.88 4.59 10.83
C PRO A 102 -4.01 5.01 9.36
N LEU A 103 -4.92 4.43 8.60
CA LEU A 103 -5.16 4.82 7.20
C LEU A 103 -5.65 6.27 7.08
N LYS A 104 -6.62 6.68 7.90
CA LYS A 104 -7.07 8.08 7.94
C LYS A 104 -5.92 9.04 8.25
N LYS A 105 -5.09 8.71 9.26
CA LYS A 105 -3.92 9.51 9.62
C LYS A 105 -2.90 9.59 8.48
N ALA A 106 -2.65 8.47 7.79
CA ALA A 106 -1.76 8.42 6.64
C ALA A 106 -2.26 9.31 5.50
N ILE A 107 -3.55 9.23 5.15
CA ILE A 107 -4.20 10.07 4.14
C ILE A 107 -4.08 11.54 4.52
N SER A 108 -4.53 11.93 5.72
CA SER A 108 -4.47 13.33 6.15
C SER A 108 -3.04 13.87 6.23
N PHE A 109 -2.08 13.06 6.67
CA PHE A 109 -0.67 13.46 6.67
C PHE A 109 -0.18 13.69 5.24
N PHE A 110 -0.44 12.77 4.32
CA PHE A 110 -0.02 12.90 2.93
C PHE A 110 -0.65 14.13 2.26
N GLN A 111 -1.96 14.36 2.46
CA GLN A 111 -2.71 15.50 1.93
C GLN A 111 -2.19 16.86 2.41
N ASN A 112 -1.80 16.95 3.69
CA ASN A 112 -1.37 18.21 4.29
C ASN A 112 0.13 18.51 4.11
N ASN A 113 0.89 17.63 3.47
CA ASN A 113 2.35 17.78 3.33
C ASN A 113 2.80 17.67 1.85
N PRO A 114 2.51 18.66 0.99
CA PRO A 114 2.86 18.63 -0.44
C PRO A 114 4.35 18.39 -0.70
N ASP A 115 5.26 19.07 0.02
CA ASP A 115 6.71 18.85 -0.11
C ASP A 115 7.13 17.42 0.22
N TYR A 116 6.41 16.75 1.12
CA TYR A 116 6.65 15.34 1.43
C TYR A 116 6.12 14.42 0.34
N ARG A 117 4.96 14.73 -0.25
CA ARG A 117 4.43 13.99 -1.40
C ARG A 117 5.39 14.04 -2.58
N ASP A 118 5.89 15.22 -2.92
CA ASP A 118 6.87 15.40 -4.00
C ASP A 118 8.12 14.56 -3.77
N LYS A 119 8.65 14.53 -2.53
CA LYS A 119 9.76 13.65 -2.15
C LYS A 119 9.43 12.17 -2.31
N CYS A 120 8.19 11.75 -2.04
CA CYS A 120 7.76 10.37 -2.25
C CYS A 120 7.68 10.04 -3.74
N PHE A 121 7.09 10.93 -4.55
CA PHE A 121 6.99 10.76 -6.00
C PHE A 121 8.36 10.67 -6.66
N MET A 122 9.29 11.55 -6.30
CA MET A 122 10.67 11.49 -6.79
C MET A 122 11.37 10.19 -6.36
N ALA A 123 11.27 9.82 -5.08
CA ALA A 123 11.99 8.65 -4.55
C ALA A 123 11.44 7.30 -5.04
N LEU A 124 10.16 7.26 -5.45
CA LEU A 124 9.49 6.09 -5.99
C LEU A 124 9.36 6.14 -7.52
N GLU A 125 9.96 7.15 -8.16
CA GLU A 125 9.95 7.35 -9.63
C GLU A 125 8.52 7.35 -10.21
N ILE A 126 7.58 7.99 -9.51
CA ILE A 126 6.18 8.10 -9.93
C ILE A 126 6.07 9.04 -11.12
N VAL A 127 5.62 8.49 -12.25
CA VAL A 127 5.46 9.22 -13.52
C VAL A 127 4.16 10.02 -13.58
N GLU A 128 3.09 9.53 -12.95
CA GLU A 128 1.75 10.13 -12.97
C GLU A 128 1.26 10.47 -11.55
N PRO A 129 1.79 11.54 -10.90
CA PRO A 129 1.37 11.95 -9.56
C PRO A 129 -0.13 12.21 -9.44
N ASN A 130 -0.75 12.78 -10.47
CA ASN A 130 -2.18 13.05 -10.54
C ASN A 130 -3.03 11.80 -10.28
N LYS A 131 -2.69 10.65 -10.87
CA LYS A 131 -3.37 9.37 -10.63
C LYS A 131 -3.23 8.90 -9.19
N ILE A 132 -2.06 9.11 -8.58
CA ILE A 132 -1.88 8.78 -7.16
C ILE A 132 -2.80 9.63 -6.31
N ILE A 133 -2.87 10.95 -6.58
CA ILE A 133 -3.77 11.84 -5.85
C ILE A 133 -5.25 11.48 -6.10
N ASP A 134 -5.64 11.08 -7.30
CA ASP A 134 -7.00 10.58 -7.58
C ASP A 134 -7.35 9.36 -6.70
N GLY A 135 -6.42 8.42 -6.57
CA GLY A 135 -6.59 7.25 -5.69
C GLY A 135 -6.68 7.63 -4.20
N ILE A 136 -5.88 8.61 -3.77
CA ILE A 136 -5.95 9.16 -2.40
C ILE A 136 -7.29 9.85 -2.16
N ASP A 137 -7.77 10.66 -3.10
CA ASP A 137 -9.05 11.37 -3.00
C ASP A 137 -10.23 10.40 -2.96
N LEU A 138 -10.18 9.29 -3.71
CA LEU A 138 -11.17 8.22 -3.63
C LEU A 138 -11.18 7.53 -2.26
N MET A 139 -10.01 7.23 -1.69
CA MET A 139 -9.94 6.66 -0.33
C MET A 139 -10.37 7.66 0.74
N ALA A 140 -10.07 8.96 0.56
CA ALA A 140 -10.53 10.02 1.44
C ALA A 140 -12.06 10.10 1.43
N GLU A 141 -12.67 10.05 0.24
CA GLU A 141 -14.13 10.04 0.07
C GLU A 141 -14.78 8.82 0.74
N ASP A 142 -14.22 7.62 0.54
CA ASP A 142 -14.69 6.39 1.19
C ASP A 142 -14.69 6.49 2.74
N LEU A 143 -13.79 7.31 3.30
CA LEU A 143 -13.58 7.50 4.74
C LEU A 143 -14.12 8.83 5.28
N CYS A 144 -14.87 9.58 4.46
CA CYS A 144 -15.44 10.89 4.79
C CYS A 144 -14.38 11.94 5.23
N LEU A 145 -13.22 11.95 4.57
CA LEU A 145 -12.18 12.97 4.70
C LEU A 145 -12.27 13.99 3.55
N GLU A 146 -11.63 15.15 3.74
CA GLU A 146 -11.52 16.16 2.69
C GLU A 146 -10.61 15.67 1.54
N LYS A 147 -10.82 16.22 0.34
CA LYS A 147 -9.97 15.94 -0.83
C LYS A 147 -8.65 16.71 -0.72
N THR A 148 -7.65 16.22 -1.45
CA THR A 148 -6.31 16.79 -1.48
C THR A 148 -6.33 18.18 -2.12
N ALA A 149 -5.75 19.17 -1.43
CA ALA A 149 -5.39 20.43 -2.07
C ALA A 149 -4.18 20.19 -2.98
N ARG A 150 -4.43 20.17 -4.30
CA ARG A 150 -3.44 19.79 -5.32
C ARG A 150 -2.45 20.91 -5.61
N THR A 151 -1.18 20.55 -5.78
CA THR A 151 -0.15 21.43 -6.34
C THR A 151 -0.30 21.52 -7.87
N PHE A 152 0.41 22.45 -8.52
CA PHE A 152 0.32 22.61 -9.98
C PHE A 152 0.66 21.31 -10.74
N THR A 153 1.69 20.59 -10.31
CA THR A 153 2.12 19.32 -10.93
C THR A 153 1.10 18.19 -10.77
N GLU A 154 0.27 18.24 -9.73
CA GLU A 154 -0.79 17.26 -9.46
C GLU A 154 -2.12 17.57 -10.19
N ASN A 155 -2.20 18.72 -10.86
CA ASN A 155 -3.33 19.13 -11.69
C ASN A 155 -3.10 18.90 -13.20
N LEU A 156 -1.87 18.57 -13.60
CA LEU A 156 -1.51 18.21 -14.97
C LEU A 156 -1.88 16.74 -15.26
#